data_AF-A0A0A0LVL8-F1
#
_entry.id   AF-A0A0A0LVL8-F1
#
_cell.length_a   1.000
_cell.length_b   1.000
_cell.length_c   1.000
_cell.angle_alpha   90.00
_cell.angle_beta   90.00
_cell.angle_gamma   90.00
#
_symmetry.space_group_name_H-M   'P 1'
#
loop_
_entity.id
_entity.type
_entity.pdbx_description
1 polymer ?
#
loop_
_entity_poly.entity_id
_entity_poly.type
_entity_poly.pdbx_seq_one_letter_code
_entity_poly.pdbx_strand_id
1 'polypeptide(L)'
;MKPNGVSSFTSHANVPRPPALLGNPPDKASISTRLNILRKKLQDLDIDIEACVPGQFSSLLCPMCKGGDTKERSFSLNISEDGEAAVWNCFRGKCGWKGHTLAFADGRSSYKHLGQVALKQNIRKITVESLQLEPLCDELVDYFAERLISKQTLLRNSVMQKRSNNQIAVAFTYYRGGALISCKYRDAKKRFWQEAKTEKIFYGLDDIDGASDIIIVEGEIDKLSMAEAGIHNCVSVPDGAPPSVSKKNVPPAHQVTL
;
A
#
# COMPACT_ATOMS: atom_id res chain seq x y z
N MET A 1 -39.05 -65.63 -22.55
CA MET A 1 -38.18 -65.79 -23.72
C MET A 1 -37.13 -64.67 -23.72
N LYS A 2 -35.84 -65.02 -23.63
CA LYS A 2 -34.74 -64.24 -24.25
C LYS A 2 -34.64 -64.71 -25.73
N PRO A 3 -34.05 -63.97 -26.71
CA PRO A 3 -32.79 -63.21 -26.56
C PRO A 3 -32.60 -61.91 -27.41
N ASN A 4 -31.56 -61.16 -26.98
CA ASN A 4 -30.48 -60.46 -27.70
C ASN A 4 -30.72 -59.54 -28.93
N GLY A 5 -30.11 -58.35 -28.85
CA GLY A 5 -29.66 -57.55 -30.00
C GLY A 5 -28.97 -56.25 -29.57
N VAL A 6 -27.64 -56.22 -29.64
CA VAL A 6 -26.73 -55.15 -29.18
C VAL A 6 -26.61 -54.03 -30.21
N SER A 7 -26.54 -52.76 -29.79
CA SER A 7 -25.62 -51.77 -30.38
C SER A 7 -25.44 -50.56 -29.44
N SER A 8 -24.19 -50.31 -29.13
CA SER A 8 -23.66 -49.26 -28.27
C SER A 8 -23.31 -48.00 -29.08
N PHE A 9 -23.91 -46.87 -28.74
CA PHE A 9 -23.40 -45.55 -29.12
C PHE A 9 -23.47 -44.60 -27.93
N THR A 10 -22.32 -44.37 -27.32
CA THR A 10 -22.02 -43.30 -26.38
C THR A 10 -21.87 -41.98 -27.14
N SER A 11 -22.79 -41.04 -26.92
CA SER A 11 -22.66 -39.66 -27.41
C SER A 11 -21.75 -38.86 -26.47
N HIS A 12 -20.45 -38.86 -26.74
CA HIS A 12 -19.51 -37.87 -26.17
C HIS A 12 -19.46 -36.64 -27.08
N ALA A 13 -20.30 -35.64 -26.82
CA ALA A 13 -20.10 -34.29 -27.33
C ALA A 13 -19.27 -33.49 -26.32
N ASN A 14 -17.95 -33.71 -26.31
CA ASN A 14 -17.01 -32.77 -25.70
C ASN A 14 -16.67 -31.70 -26.74
N VAL A 15 -17.38 -30.57 -26.68
CA VAL A 15 -16.99 -29.35 -27.40
C VAL A 15 -15.71 -28.81 -26.74
N PRO A 16 -14.58 -28.66 -27.45
CA PRO A 16 -13.41 -28.03 -26.88
C PRO A 16 -13.72 -26.56 -26.57
N ARG A 17 -13.64 -26.20 -25.29
CA ARG A 17 -13.57 -24.81 -24.84
C ARG A 17 -12.37 -24.15 -25.54
N PRO A 18 -12.52 -22.96 -26.15
CA PRO A 18 -11.37 -22.26 -26.75
C PRO A 18 -10.30 -22.06 -25.68
N PRO A 19 -9.01 -22.32 -25.97
CA PRO A 19 -7.94 -21.97 -25.05
C PRO A 19 -8.05 -20.49 -24.73
N ALA A 20 -8.12 -20.16 -23.44
CA ALA A 20 -7.94 -18.80 -22.98
C ALA A 20 -6.63 -18.30 -23.58
N LEU A 21 -6.71 -17.23 -24.37
CA LEU A 21 -5.53 -16.53 -24.89
C LEU A 21 -4.75 -16.02 -23.68
N LEU A 22 -3.81 -16.83 -23.19
CA LEU A 22 -2.66 -16.31 -22.45
C LEU A 22 -1.99 -15.33 -23.41
N GLY A 23 -2.08 -14.04 -23.11
CA GLY A 23 -1.32 -13.02 -23.81
C GLY A 23 0.15 -13.43 -23.77
N ASN A 24 0.76 -13.57 -24.94
CA ASN A 24 2.19 -13.81 -25.05
C ASN A 24 2.93 -12.71 -24.28
N PRO A 25 4.01 -13.03 -23.55
CA PRO A 25 4.82 -12.00 -22.91
C PRO A 25 5.24 -10.97 -23.97
N PRO A 26 5.11 -9.66 -23.68
CA PRO A 26 5.39 -8.63 -24.66
C PRO A 26 6.83 -8.77 -25.15
N ASP A 27 7.01 -8.79 -26.47
CA ASP A 27 8.30 -8.93 -27.12
C ASP A 27 9.28 -7.85 -26.60
N LYS A 28 10.54 -8.21 -26.36
CA LYS A 28 11.57 -7.28 -25.83
C LYS A 28 11.73 -6.06 -26.75
N ALA A 29 11.52 -6.23 -28.05
CA ALA A 29 11.50 -5.15 -29.03
C ALA A 29 10.35 -4.14 -28.77
N SER A 30 9.19 -4.62 -28.34
CA SER A 30 8.01 -3.80 -28.02
C SER A 30 8.19 -2.98 -26.73
N ILE A 31 8.83 -3.55 -25.70
CA ILE A 31 9.16 -2.82 -24.45
C ILE A 31 10.14 -1.69 -24.73
N SER A 32 11.21 -1.95 -25.50
CA SER A 32 12.22 -0.93 -25.84
C SER A 32 11.61 0.27 -26.58
N THR A 33 10.73 0.02 -27.54
CA THR A 33 10.01 1.08 -28.26
C THR A 33 9.13 1.92 -27.32
N ARG A 34 8.37 1.29 -26.42
CA ARG A 34 7.53 1.98 -25.44
C ARG A 34 8.34 2.87 -24.50
N LEU A 35 9.46 2.36 -23.98
CA LEU A 35 10.38 3.11 -23.12
C LEU A 35 10.98 4.33 -23.84
N ASN A 36 11.35 4.20 -25.12
CA ASN A 36 11.85 5.32 -25.90
C ASN A 36 10.81 6.42 -26.11
N ILE A 37 9.54 6.05 -26.26
CA ILE A 37 8.45 7.04 -26.38
C ILE A 37 8.20 7.74 -25.05
N LEU A 38 8.14 7.00 -23.93
CA LEU A 38 8.04 7.59 -22.60
C LEU A 38 9.21 8.52 -22.30
N ARG A 39 10.43 8.14 -22.69
CA ARG A 39 11.62 8.99 -22.53
C ARG A 39 11.43 10.36 -23.16
N LYS A 40 10.99 10.41 -24.43
CA LYS A 40 10.73 11.68 -25.12
C LYS A 40 9.66 12.50 -24.42
N LYS A 41 8.52 11.89 -24.07
CA LYS A 41 7.41 12.57 -23.38
C LYS A 41 7.80 13.12 -22.01
N LEU A 42 8.68 12.44 -21.28
CA LEU A 42 9.16 12.88 -19.98
C LEU A 42 10.24 13.96 -20.13
N GLN A 43 11.09 13.88 -21.15
CA GLN A 43 12.04 14.95 -21.50
C GLN A 43 11.32 16.25 -21.86
N ASP A 44 10.19 16.19 -22.57
CA ASP A 44 9.35 17.36 -22.86
C ASP A 44 8.80 18.05 -21.59
N LEU A 45 8.80 17.34 -20.45
CA LEU A 45 8.41 17.84 -19.14
C LEU A 45 9.61 18.19 -18.24
N ASP A 46 10.81 18.27 -18.79
CA ASP A 46 12.08 18.44 -18.07
C ASP A 46 12.34 17.33 -17.02
N ILE A 47 11.83 16.12 -17.25
CA ILE A 47 12.07 14.95 -16.40
C ILE A 47 13.15 14.07 -17.05
N ASP A 48 14.33 14.05 -16.43
CA ASP A 48 15.42 13.15 -16.82
C ASP A 48 15.21 11.76 -16.20
N ILE A 49 15.27 10.73 -17.05
CA ILE A 49 15.05 9.33 -16.68
C ILE A 49 16.26 8.43 -16.94
N GLU A 50 17.44 8.98 -17.26
CA GLU A 50 18.63 8.18 -17.56
C GLU A 50 19.01 7.21 -16.43
N ALA A 51 18.87 7.65 -15.18
CA ALA A 51 19.16 6.83 -14.00
C ALA A 51 17.96 6.01 -13.48
N CYS A 52 16.81 6.05 -14.17
CA CYS A 52 15.60 5.37 -13.71
C CYS A 52 15.55 3.92 -14.17
N VAL A 53 15.21 3.01 -13.24
CA VAL A 53 15.01 1.60 -13.52
C VAL A 53 13.50 1.31 -13.59
N PRO A 54 12.97 0.80 -14.71
CA PRO A 54 11.57 0.39 -14.81
C PRO A 54 11.17 -0.58 -13.67
N GLY A 55 9.95 -0.42 -13.15
CA GLY A 55 9.44 -1.15 -11.99
C GLY A 55 9.87 -0.59 -10.63
N GLN A 56 10.79 0.38 -10.59
CA GLN A 56 11.28 0.99 -9.35
C GLN A 56 10.91 2.47 -9.25
N PHE A 57 10.77 2.96 -8.03
CA PHE A 57 10.60 4.40 -7.79
C PHE A 57 11.98 5.05 -7.69
N SER A 58 12.16 6.15 -8.44
CA SER A 58 13.37 6.96 -8.41
C SER A 58 13.08 8.31 -7.75
N SER A 59 13.97 8.75 -6.86
CA SER A 59 13.91 10.06 -6.20
C SER A 59 14.80 11.06 -6.92
N LEU A 60 14.20 12.05 -7.57
CA LEU A 60 14.85 13.04 -8.43
C LEU A 60 14.59 14.47 -7.92
N LEU A 61 15.25 15.45 -8.54
CA LEU A 61 14.89 16.86 -8.38
C LEU A 61 13.60 17.14 -9.17
N CYS A 62 12.65 17.81 -8.53
CA CYS A 62 11.41 18.20 -9.20
C CYS A 62 11.70 19.32 -10.23
N PRO A 63 11.30 19.20 -11.50
CA PRO A 63 11.51 20.28 -12.47
C PRO A 63 10.70 21.53 -12.12
N MET A 64 9.54 21.38 -11.47
CA MET A 64 8.67 22.51 -11.11
C MET A 64 9.18 23.34 -9.93
N CYS A 65 9.69 22.71 -8.87
CA CYS A 65 10.16 23.45 -7.68
C CYS A 65 11.66 23.39 -7.45
N LYS A 66 12.40 22.61 -8.25
CA LYS A 66 13.86 22.44 -8.18
C LYS A 66 14.37 22.02 -6.80
N GLY A 67 13.52 21.35 -6.01
CA GLY A 67 13.80 20.97 -4.62
C GLY A 67 13.73 22.12 -3.61
N GLY A 68 13.26 23.30 -4.02
CA GLY A 68 13.22 24.49 -3.17
C GLY A 68 14.59 24.92 -2.66
N ASP A 69 14.61 25.62 -1.54
CA ASP A 69 15.85 26.18 -0.95
C ASP A 69 16.85 25.09 -0.51
N THR A 70 16.34 23.91 -0.14
CA THR A 70 17.15 22.76 0.29
C THR A 70 17.63 21.88 -0.88
N LYS A 71 17.14 22.12 -2.10
CA LYS A 71 17.38 21.28 -3.28
C LYS A 71 17.11 19.79 -3.01
N GLU A 72 16.09 19.49 -2.23
CA GLU A 72 15.74 18.12 -1.86
C GLU A 72 15.21 17.31 -3.06
N ARG A 73 15.54 16.02 -3.10
CA ARG A 73 15.08 15.08 -4.14
C ARG A 73 13.70 14.50 -3.80
N SER A 74 12.72 15.37 -3.63
CA SER A 74 11.35 15.01 -3.22
C SER A 74 10.43 14.61 -4.37
N PHE A 75 10.94 14.52 -5.60
CA PHE A 75 10.17 14.09 -6.77
C PHE A 75 10.33 12.59 -6.99
N SER A 76 9.24 11.84 -6.83
CA SER A 76 9.22 10.40 -7.07
C SER A 76 8.65 10.12 -8.45
N LEU A 77 9.39 9.36 -9.26
CA LEU A 77 8.99 8.89 -10.59
C LEU A 77 9.02 7.37 -10.61
N ASN A 78 8.02 6.75 -11.23
CA ASN A 78 8.03 5.33 -11.57
C ASN A 78 7.63 5.14 -13.03
N ILE A 79 8.37 4.27 -13.72
CA ILE A 79 8.05 3.77 -15.06
C ILE A 79 7.65 2.31 -14.87
N SER A 80 6.53 1.86 -15.46
CA SER A 80 6.09 0.48 -15.36
C SER A 80 7.09 -0.50 -16.00
N GLU A 81 7.15 -1.75 -15.53
CA GLU A 81 8.10 -2.76 -16.02
C GLU A 81 7.94 -3.05 -17.52
N ASP A 82 6.72 -2.98 -18.03
CA ASP A 82 6.37 -3.12 -19.44
C ASP A 82 6.61 -1.85 -20.29
N GLY A 83 6.97 -0.74 -19.65
CA GLY A 83 7.19 0.56 -20.27
C GLY A 83 5.92 1.24 -20.77
N GLU A 84 4.72 0.79 -20.38
CA GLU A 84 3.45 1.37 -20.83
C GLU A 84 3.14 2.72 -20.21
N ALA A 85 3.52 2.94 -18.95
CA ALA A 85 3.13 4.11 -18.19
C ALA A 85 4.30 4.67 -17.39
N ALA A 86 4.28 5.99 -17.21
CA ALA A 86 5.07 6.68 -16.19
C ALA A 86 4.15 7.49 -15.29
N VAL A 87 4.41 7.45 -13.99
CA VAL A 87 3.66 8.20 -12.97
C VAL A 87 4.64 8.94 -12.06
N TRP A 88 4.29 10.16 -11.66
CA TRP A 88 5.15 10.96 -10.79
C TRP A 88 4.40 11.77 -9.75
N ASN A 89 5.08 12.06 -8.66
CA ASN A 89 4.59 12.90 -7.56
C ASN A 89 5.74 13.62 -6.84
N CYS A 90 5.62 14.93 -6.66
CA CYS A 90 6.50 15.71 -5.80
C CYS A 90 5.91 15.79 -4.39
N PHE A 91 6.59 15.18 -3.41
CA PHE A 91 6.17 15.15 -2.01
C PHE A 91 6.45 16.44 -1.23
N ARG A 92 7.07 17.44 -1.86
CA ARG A 92 7.28 18.74 -1.22
C ARG A 92 5.94 19.45 -1.07
N GLY A 93 5.52 19.74 0.17
CA GLY A 93 4.20 20.28 0.49
C GLY A 93 3.83 21.59 -0.24
N LYS A 94 4.82 22.45 -0.54
CA LYS A 94 4.63 23.69 -1.32
C LYS A 94 4.55 23.48 -2.83
N CYS A 95 4.84 22.28 -3.33
CA CYS A 95 4.86 21.97 -4.77
C CYS A 95 3.72 21.02 -5.15
N GLY A 96 3.72 19.77 -4.65
CA GLY A 96 2.66 18.81 -4.93
C GLY A 96 2.47 18.43 -6.41
N TRP A 97 3.40 18.79 -7.30
CA TRP A 97 3.27 18.52 -8.73
C TRP A 97 3.25 17.02 -9.00
N LYS A 98 2.25 16.57 -9.75
CA LYS A 98 1.99 15.15 -10.01
C LYS A 98 1.40 14.98 -11.39
N GLY A 99 1.58 13.80 -11.96
CA GLY A 99 1.07 13.49 -13.27
C GLY A 99 1.35 12.05 -13.68
N HIS A 100 0.90 11.73 -14.88
CA HIS A 100 1.16 10.45 -15.51
C HIS A 100 1.17 10.63 -17.03
N THR A 101 1.79 9.69 -17.74
CA THR A 101 1.72 9.61 -19.18
C THR A 101 1.84 8.16 -19.64
N LEU A 102 1.28 7.85 -20.80
CA LEU A 102 1.34 6.52 -21.42
C LEU A 102 2.25 6.56 -22.65
N ALA A 103 2.91 5.45 -22.96
CA ALA A 103 3.73 5.32 -24.17
C ALA A 103 2.87 5.54 -25.42
N PHE A 104 1.78 4.78 -25.54
CA PHE A 104 0.81 4.92 -26.62
C PHE A 104 -0.49 5.52 -26.07
N ALA A 105 -1.07 6.45 -26.82
CA ALA A 105 -2.40 6.96 -26.53
C ALA A 105 -3.40 6.06 -27.25
N ASP A 106 -3.87 5.01 -26.59
CA ASP A 106 -5.12 4.40 -27.05
C ASP A 106 -6.20 5.47 -26.92
N GLY A 107 -6.80 5.83 -28.06
CA GLY A 107 -7.72 6.95 -28.25
C GLY A 107 -9.05 6.82 -27.52
N ARG A 108 -9.02 6.64 -26.20
CA ARG A 108 -10.15 6.84 -25.29
C ARG A 108 -9.61 7.52 -24.04
N SER A 109 -9.99 8.78 -23.87
CA SER A 109 -9.86 9.49 -22.59
C SER A 109 -10.53 8.66 -21.49
N SER A 110 -9.74 7.85 -20.79
CA SER A 110 -10.17 7.03 -19.65
C SER A 110 -9.71 7.67 -18.35
N TYR A 111 -9.97 8.98 -18.22
CA TYR A 111 -9.87 9.69 -16.93
C TYR A 111 -10.75 9.06 -15.83
N LYS A 112 -11.62 8.10 -16.18
CA LYS A 112 -12.50 7.37 -15.27
C LYS A 112 -12.05 5.95 -14.88
N HIS A 113 -10.98 5.39 -15.47
CA HIS A 113 -10.62 3.98 -15.20
C HIS A 113 -9.15 3.70 -14.82
N LEU A 114 -8.30 4.73 -14.73
CA LEU A 114 -6.89 4.60 -14.34
C LEU A 114 -6.60 4.92 -12.87
N GLY A 115 -7.64 5.17 -12.05
CA GLY A 115 -7.50 5.26 -10.58
C GLY A 115 -7.01 3.95 -9.93
N GLN A 116 -6.95 2.86 -10.71
CA GLN A 116 -6.40 1.58 -10.33
C GLN A 116 -5.63 0.99 -11.52
N VAL A 117 -4.57 1.65 -11.99
CA VAL A 117 -3.38 0.83 -12.29
C VAL A 117 -2.85 0.45 -10.92
N ALA A 118 -3.45 -0.59 -10.33
CA ALA A 118 -2.86 -1.25 -9.19
C ALA A 118 -1.52 -1.77 -9.70
N LEU A 119 -0.47 -0.94 -9.55
CA LEU A 119 0.90 -1.40 -9.60
C LEU A 119 0.88 -2.67 -8.76
N LYS A 120 1.10 -3.82 -9.39
CA LYS A 120 1.18 -5.11 -8.72
C LYS A 120 2.50 -5.09 -7.95
N GLN A 121 2.58 -4.20 -6.96
CA GLN A 121 3.65 -4.16 -5.99
C GLN A 121 3.61 -5.53 -5.34
N ASN A 122 4.72 -6.25 -5.43
CA ASN A 122 4.87 -7.49 -4.69
C ASN A 122 4.78 -7.13 -3.20
N ILE A 123 3.57 -7.25 -2.62
CA ILE A 123 3.32 -7.02 -1.20
C ILE A 123 4.14 -8.08 -0.45
N ARG A 124 5.10 -7.60 0.34
CA ARG A 124 5.97 -8.45 1.13
C ARG A 124 5.13 -9.07 2.25
N LYS A 125 5.11 -10.40 2.32
CA LYS A 125 4.63 -11.12 3.51
C LYS A 125 5.65 -10.98 4.62
N ILE A 126 5.19 -10.64 5.82
CA ILE A 126 6.02 -10.41 7.00
C ILE A 126 5.50 -11.27 8.16
N THR A 127 6.41 -11.60 9.07
CA THR A 127 6.12 -12.25 10.35
C THR A 127 6.88 -11.53 11.47
N VAL A 128 6.48 -11.77 12.72
CA VAL A 128 7.14 -11.27 13.92
C VAL A 128 8.64 -11.62 13.89
N GLU A 129 8.96 -12.86 13.53
CA GLU A 129 10.32 -13.39 13.45
C GLU A 129 11.11 -12.73 12.32
N SER A 130 10.51 -12.60 11.12
CA SER A 130 11.15 -11.98 9.96
C SER A 130 11.55 -10.52 10.20
N LEU A 131 10.82 -9.84 11.09
CA LEU A 131 11.05 -8.46 11.48
C LEU A 131 11.91 -8.31 12.74
N GLN A 132 12.23 -9.43 13.40
CA GLN A 132 12.95 -9.48 14.69
C GLN A 132 12.25 -8.63 15.75
N LEU A 133 10.92 -8.75 15.83
CA LEU A 133 10.15 -8.08 16.86
C LEU A 133 10.26 -8.86 18.18
N GLU A 134 10.40 -8.11 19.26
CA GLU A 134 10.55 -8.65 20.61
C GLU A 134 9.40 -8.13 21.50
N PRO A 135 9.07 -8.84 22.59
CA PRO A 135 8.24 -8.27 23.65
C PRO A 135 8.83 -6.96 24.20
N LEU A 136 7.97 -6.08 24.69
CA LEU A 136 8.37 -4.81 25.30
C LEU A 136 9.24 -5.03 26.55
N CYS A 137 10.35 -4.30 26.64
CA CYS A 137 11.15 -4.17 27.84
C CYS A 137 10.53 -3.16 28.82
N ASP A 138 10.99 -3.20 30.07
CA ASP A 138 10.43 -2.38 31.15
C ASP A 138 10.52 -0.88 30.84
N GLU A 139 11.60 -0.40 30.22
CA GLU A 139 11.74 1.00 29.79
C GLU A 139 10.58 1.46 28.89
N LEU A 140 10.15 0.64 27.93
CA LEU A 140 9.02 0.98 27.07
C LEU A 140 7.68 0.80 27.78
N VAL A 141 7.56 -0.17 28.68
CA VAL A 141 6.36 -0.33 29.51
C VAL A 141 6.17 0.90 30.39
N ASP A 142 7.23 1.39 31.04
CA ASP A 142 7.22 2.57 31.89
C ASP A 142 6.89 3.83 31.09
N TYR A 143 7.44 3.97 29.88
CA TYR A 143 7.09 5.03 28.94
C TYR A 143 5.58 5.10 28.67
N PHE A 144 4.91 3.95 28.52
CA PHE A 144 3.46 3.90 28.30
C PHE A 144 2.69 4.07 29.61
N ALA A 145 3.21 3.61 30.74
CA ALA A 145 2.62 3.82 32.06
C ALA A 145 2.53 5.32 32.42
N GLU A 146 3.54 6.13 32.07
CA GLU A 146 3.49 7.60 32.19
C GLU A 146 2.33 8.23 31.40
N ARG A 147 1.83 7.53 30.38
CA ARG A 147 0.68 7.94 29.55
C ARG A 147 -0.62 7.28 29.98
N LEU A 148 -0.61 6.64 31.14
CA LEU A 148 -1.73 5.89 31.70
C LEU A 148 -2.18 4.75 30.78
N ILE A 149 -1.26 4.15 30.02
CA ILE A 149 -1.52 2.96 29.20
C ILE A 149 -0.89 1.76 29.88
N SER A 150 -1.71 0.79 30.27
CA SER A 150 -1.28 -0.39 31.02
C SER A 150 -0.52 -1.38 30.13
N LYS A 151 0.35 -2.18 30.75
CA LYS A 151 1.01 -3.33 30.08
C LYS A 151 -0.01 -4.29 29.47
N GLN A 152 -1.17 -4.47 30.11
CA GLN A 152 -2.25 -5.32 29.61
C GLN A 152 -2.82 -4.77 28.29
N THR A 153 -3.06 -3.46 28.22
CA THR A 153 -3.49 -2.80 26.98
C THR A 153 -2.43 -2.95 25.89
N LEU A 154 -1.14 -2.76 26.19
CA LEU A 154 -0.07 -2.96 25.20
C LEU A 154 -0.06 -4.39 24.65
N LEU A 155 -0.19 -5.39 25.51
CA LEU A 155 -0.23 -6.81 25.13
C LEU A 155 -1.48 -7.14 24.29
N ARG A 156 -2.67 -6.71 24.71
CA ARG A 156 -3.93 -6.90 23.96
C ARG A 156 -3.82 -6.33 22.55
N ASN A 157 -3.16 -5.17 22.43
CA ASN A 157 -3.01 -4.45 21.17
C ASN A 157 -1.74 -4.86 20.38
N SER A 158 -1.07 -5.93 20.79
CA SER A 158 0.13 -6.46 20.13
C SER A 158 1.24 -5.42 19.94
N VAL A 159 1.40 -4.49 20.88
CA VAL A 159 2.52 -3.55 20.86
C VAL A 159 3.81 -4.31 21.21
N MET A 160 4.81 -4.18 20.36
CA MET A 160 6.10 -4.86 20.48
C MET A 160 7.24 -3.85 20.45
N GLN A 161 8.48 -4.33 20.50
CA GLN A 161 9.66 -3.51 20.24
C GLN A 161 10.50 -4.08 19.09
N LYS A 162 11.37 -3.25 18.55
CA LYS A 162 12.47 -3.65 17.66
C LYS A 162 13.77 -3.01 18.12
N ARG A 163 14.83 -3.81 18.19
CA ARG A 163 16.19 -3.32 18.48
C ARG A 163 17.00 -3.20 17.18
N SER A 164 17.71 -2.08 17.04
CA SER A 164 18.64 -1.86 15.93
C SER A 164 19.76 -0.93 16.38
N ASN A 165 21.03 -1.37 16.25
CA ASN A 165 22.22 -0.57 16.58
C ASN A 165 22.14 0.14 17.96
N ASN A 166 21.84 -0.60 19.02
CA ASN A 166 21.61 -0.10 20.39
C ASN A 166 20.46 0.90 20.55
N GLN A 167 19.61 1.07 19.55
CA GLN A 167 18.37 1.85 19.66
C GLN A 167 17.18 0.92 19.74
N ILE A 168 16.23 1.29 20.58
CA ILE A 168 14.94 0.62 20.71
C ILE A 168 13.85 1.47 20.07
N ALA A 169 12.95 0.83 19.35
CA ALA A 169 11.77 1.44 18.77
C ALA A 169 10.53 0.68 19.23
N VAL A 170 9.46 1.42 19.54
CA VAL A 170 8.11 0.86 19.69
C VAL A 170 7.65 0.38 18.32
N ALA A 171 7.09 -0.82 18.25
CA ALA A 171 6.55 -1.43 17.06
C ALA A 171 5.03 -1.64 17.22
N PHE A 172 4.25 -0.90 16.44
CA PHE A 172 2.81 -1.08 16.30
C PHE A 172 2.56 -2.09 15.18
N THR A 173 2.01 -3.25 15.52
CA THR A 173 1.82 -4.38 14.63
C THR A 173 0.39 -4.40 14.07
N TYR A 174 0.25 -4.41 12.75
CA TYR A 174 -1.03 -4.32 12.07
C TYR A 174 -1.47 -5.71 11.62
N TYR A 175 -2.52 -6.24 12.25
CA TYR A 175 -3.04 -7.58 11.97
C TYR A 175 -4.33 -7.55 11.15
N ARG A 176 -4.53 -8.60 10.34
CA ARG A 176 -5.81 -8.94 9.70
C ARG A 176 -6.01 -10.44 9.77
N GLY A 177 -7.10 -10.90 10.38
CA GLY A 177 -7.39 -12.32 10.58
C GLY A 177 -6.25 -13.05 11.28
N GLY A 178 -5.59 -12.40 12.25
CA GLY A 178 -4.43 -12.95 12.96
C GLY A 178 -3.10 -12.98 12.19
N ALA A 179 -3.07 -12.55 10.92
CA ALA A 179 -1.83 -12.45 10.14
C ALA A 179 -1.22 -11.05 10.24
N LEU A 180 0.10 -10.95 10.45
CA LEU A 180 0.82 -9.67 10.47
C LEU A 180 0.93 -9.11 9.05
N ILE A 181 0.28 -7.99 8.79
CA ILE A 181 0.18 -7.37 7.46
C ILE A 181 1.17 -6.22 7.29
N SER A 182 1.32 -5.38 8.33
CA SER A 182 2.25 -4.26 8.33
C SER A 182 2.79 -4.00 9.74
N CYS A 183 3.83 -3.17 9.83
CA CYS A 183 4.36 -2.71 11.09
C CYS A 183 4.82 -1.26 10.95
N LYS A 184 4.45 -0.44 11.94
CA LYS A 184 4.86 0.96 12.05
C LYS A 184 5.67 1.12 13.32
N TYR A 185 6.70 1.94 13.23
CA TYR A 185 7.64 2.13 14.31
C TYR A 185 7.65 3.57 14.77
N ARG A 186 7.99 3.74 16.04
CA ARG A 186 8.26 5.03 16.66
C ARG A 186 9.47 4.90 17.56
N ASP A 187 10.45 5.77 17.38
CA ASP A 187 11.58 5.87 18.30
C ASP A 187 11.33 6.88 19.44
N ALA A 188 12.22 6.90 20.42
CA ALA A 188 12.18 7.86 21.53
C ALA A 188 12.22 9.33 21.07
N LYS A 189 12.78 9.61 19.89
CA LYS A 189 12.81 10.95 19.25
C LYS A 189 11.51 11.29 18.51
N LYS A 190 10.47 10.46 18.65
CA LYS A 190 9.15 10.60 18.01
C LYS A 190 9.20 10.56 16.49
N ARG A 191 10.24 9.96 15.90
CA ARG A 191 10.33 9.70 14.46
C ARG A 191 9.55 8.45 14.14
N PHE A 192 8.76 8.51 13.06
CA PHE A 192 7.93 7.39 12.61
C PHE A 192 8.42 6.85 11.26
N TRP A 193 8.34 5.53 11.10
CA TRP A 193 8.54 4.86 9.81
C TRP A 193 7.71 3.58 9.75
N GLN A 194 7.52 3.03 8.55
CA GLN A 194 6.72 1.82 8.32
C GLN A 194 7.52 0.81 7.51
N GLU A 195 7.15 -0.47 7.63
CA GLU A 195 7.70 -1.52 6.80
C GLU A 195 7.36 -1.29 5.32
N ALA A 196 8.40 -1.19 4.49
CA ALA A 196 8.25 -0.95 3.06
C ALA A 196 7.56 -2.13 2.36
N LYS A 197 6.81 -1.82 1.30
CA LYS A 197 6.12 -2.80 0.44
C LYS A 197 5.15 -3.71 1.22
N THR A 198 4.54 -3.20 2.28
CA THR A 198 3.46 -3.87 3.01
C THR A 198 2.11 -3.25 2.63
N GLU A 199 1.01 -3.97 2.85
CA GLU A 199 -0.33 -3.42 2.66
C GLU A 199 -0.62 -2.39 3.75
N LYS A 200 -1.29 -1.29 3.39
CA LYS A 200 -1.75 -0.29 4.36
C LYS A 200 -3.12 -0.68 4.86
N ILE A 201 -3.21 -0.99 6.15
CA ILE A 201 -4.46 -1.37 6.81
C ILE A 201 -4.66 -0.53 8.08
N PHE A 202 -5.85 -0.59 8.68
CA PHE A 202 -6.10 0.02 9.98
C PHE A 202 -5.37 -0.73 11.10
N TYR A 203 -4.87 -0.01 12.10
CA TYR A 203 -4.36 -0.64 13.31
C TYR A 203 -5.52 -1.06 14.21
N GLY A 204 -5.54 -2.31 14.66
CA GLY A 204 -6.67 -2.89 15.40
C GLY A 204 -7.82 -3.38 14.51
N LEU A 205 -7.56 -3.66 13.22
CA LEU A 205 -8.61 -4.12 12.29
C LEU A 205 -9.36 -5.37 12.80
N ASP A 206 -8.66 -6.28 13.47
CA ASP A 206 -9.28 -7.48 14.06
C ASP A 206 -10.19 -7.17 15.27
N ASP A 207 -10.06 -5.99 15.91
CA ASP A 207 -10.90 -5.60 17.05
C ASP A 207 -12.31 -5.13 16.65
N ILE A 208 -12.52 -4.83 15.37
CA ILE A 208 -13.82 -4.34 14.85
C ILE A 208 -14.59 -5.42 14.10
N ASP A 209 -14.10 -6.66 14.08
CA ASP A 209 -14.83 -7.77 13.46
C ASP A 209 -16.17 -7.99 14.18
N GLY A 210 -17.27 -7.97 13.43
CA GLY A 210 -18.63 -8.07 13.96
C GLY A 210 -19.16 -6.84 14.72
N ALA A 211 -18.43 -5.72 14.77
CA ALA A 211 -18.91 -4.49 15.41
C ALA A 211 -19.97 -3.77 14.55
N SER A 212 -21.05 -3.28 15.18
CA SER A 212 -22.08 -2.47 14.49
C SER A 212 -21.62 -1.05 14.22
N ASP A 213 -20.78 -0.52 15.10
CA ASP A 213 -20.27 0.85 15.08
C ASP A 213 -18.77 0.81 15.33
N ILE A 214 -18.04 1.69 14.64
CA ILE A 214 -16.58 1.78 14.74
C ILE A 214 -16.15 3.20 15.04
N ILE A 215 -15.12 3.34 15.87
CA ILE A 215 -14.45 4.62 16.14
C ILE A 215 -13.13 4.62 15.37
N ILE A 216 -12.87 5.72 14.68
CA ILE A 216 -11.63 5.91 13.93
C ILE A 216 -10.87 7.08 14.55
N VAL A 217 -9.64 6.82 15.00
CA VAL A 217 -8.73 7.81 15.56
C VAL A 217 -7.53 8.04 14.65
N GLU A 218 -6.78 9.12 14.91
CA GLU A 218 -5.65 9.51 14.06
C GLU A 218 -4.43 8.60 14.27
N GLY A 219 -4.05 8.37 15.53
CA GLY A 219 -2.80 7.70 15.88
C GLY A 219 -2.96 6.39 16.64
N GLU A 220 -1.89 5.59 16.65
CA GLU A 220 -1.86 4.32 17.36
C GLU A 220 -1.98 4.52 18.87
N ILE A 221 -1.37 5.57 19.41
CA ILE A 221 -1.46 5.90 20.84
C ILE A 221 -2.89 6.28 21.23
N ASP A 222 -3.60 7.04 20.38
CA ASP A 222 -5.01 7.38 20.63
C ASP A 222 -5.86 6.11 20.69
N LYS A 223 -5.58 5.13 19.81
CA LYS A 223 -6.25 3.84 19.81
C LYS A 223 -5.95 3.05 21.08
N LEU A 224 -4.71 3.09 21.57
CA LEU A 224 -4.34 2.51 22.86
C LEU A 224 -5.09 3.18 24.02
N SER A 225 -5.24 4.50 24.00
CA SER A 225 -6.02 5.22 25.02
C SER A 225 -7.50 4.84 25.00
N MET A 226 -8.10 4.66 23.81
CA MET A 226 -9.47 4.16 23.68
C MET A 226 -9.61 2.74 24.24
N ALA A 227 -8.65 1.86 23.93
CA ALA A 227 -8.63 0.50 24.46
C ALA A 227 -8.47 0.48 25.99
N GLU A 228 -7.62 1.33 26.56
CA GLU A 228 -7.48 1.49 28.01
C GLU A 228 -8.80 1.95 28.67
N ALA A 229 -9.55 2.81 27.99
CA ALA A 229 -10.87 3.26 28.43
C ALA A 229 -11.98 2.19 28.26
N GLY A 230 -11.63 0.96 27.81
CA GLY A 230 -12.58 -0.13 27.57
C GLY A 230 -13.34 -0.03 26.24
N ILE A 231 -12.92 0.87 25.35
CA ILE A 231 -13.56 1.09 24.04
C ILE A 231 -12.75 0.34 22.98
N HIS A 232 -13.16 -0.90 22.70
CA HIS A 232 -12.42 -1.83 21.86
C HIS A 232 -12.78 -1.75 20.36
N ASN A 233 -13.96 -1.26 20.00
CA ASN A 233 -14.39 -1.06 18.62
C ASN A 233 -13.73 0.18 17.97
N CYS A 234 -12.41 0.31 18.13
CA CYS A 234 -11.63 1.48 17.74
C CYS A 234 -10.42 1.07 16.88
N VAL A 235 -10.18 1.82 15.81
CA VAL A 235 -9.04 1.65 14.91
C VAL A 235 -8.30 2.97 14.68
N SER A 236 -7.00 2.91 14.34
CA SER A 236 -6.27 4.10 13.86
C SER A 236 -5.94 4.02 12.37
N VAL A 237 -5.97 5.17 11.70
CA VAL A 237 -5.57 5.27 10.28
C VAL A 237 -4.06 5.00 10.10
N PRO A 238 -3.64 4.39 8.97
CA PRO A 238 -2.22 4.05 8.76
C PRO A 238 -1.31 5.28 8.58
N ASP A 239 -1.79 6.32 7.90
CA ASP A 239 -0.98 7.45 7.42
C ASP A 239 -1.22 8.78 8.17
N GLY A 240 -1.96 8.75 9.29
CA GLY A 240 -2.36 9.97 10.00
C GLY A 240 -3.27 10.89 9.17
N ALA A 241 -3.53 12.11 9.65
CA ALA A 241 -4.35 13.06 8.91
C ALA A 241 -3.62 13.62 7.67
N PRO A 242 -4.26 13.67 6.48
CA PRO A 242 -3.66 14.28 5.31
C PRO A 242 -3.48 15.80 5.50
N PRO A 243 -2.42 16.41 4.95
CA PRO A 243 -2.16 17.84 5.10
C PRO A 243 -3.21 18.75 4.43
N SER A 244 -4.10 18.19 3.63
CA SER A 244 -5.22 18.90 3.02
C SER A 244 -6.48 18.05 3.05
N VAL A 245 -7.58 18.63 3.52
CA VAL A 245 -8.91 18.02 3.46
C VAL A 245 -9.38 18.00 2.00
N SER A 246 -9.95 16.87 1.57
CA SER A 246 -10.59 16.76 0.26
C SER A 246 -11.70 17.82 0.14
N LYS A 247 -11.72 18.59 -0.96
CA LYS A 247 -12.82 19.50 -1.29
C LYS A 247 -14.06 18.78 -1.84
N LYS A 248 -14.01 17.45 -1.98
CA LYS A 248 -15.17 16.66 -2.43
C LYS A 248 -16.14 16.53 -1.27
N ASN A 249 -17.43 16.74 -1.55
CA ASN A 249 -18.50 16.51 -0.60
C ASN A 249 -18.45 15.07 -0.08
N VAL A 250 -18.74 14.89 1.21
CA VAL A 250 -18.91 13.57 1.81
C VAL A 250 -20.03 12.85 1.05
N PRO A 251 -19.83 11.58 0.62
CA PRO A 251 -20.89 10.81 -0.01
C PRO A 251 -22.12 10.78 0.90
N PRO A 252 -23.33 10.93 0.36
CA PRO A 252 -24.53 10.84 1.17
C PRO A 252 -24.65 9.44 1.78
N ALA A 253 -25.11 9.36 3.04
CA ALA A 253 -25.06 8.16 3.88
C ALA A 253 -25.65 6.88 3.26
N HIS A 254 -26.54 7.01 2.26
CA HIS A 254 -27.20 5.90 1.58
C HIS A 254 -26.38 5.24 0.45
N GLN A 255 -25.18 5.74 0.14
CA GLN A 255 -24.33 5.20 -0.94
C GLN A 255 -23.08 4.47 -0.46
N VAL A 256 -22.87 4.35 0.86
CA VAL A 256 -21.76 3.56 1.40
C VAL A 256 -22.24 2.12 1.56
N THR A 257 -22.12 1.33 0.50
CA THR A 257 -22.20 -0.13 0.60
C THR A 257 -20.82 -0.60 1.07
N LEU A 258 -20.77 -1.23 2.24
CA LEU A 258 -19.56 -1.86 2.80
C LEU A 258 -19.10 -3.02 1.91
#